data_AF-A0A3C0SX39-F1
#
_entry.id   AF-A0A3C0SX39-F1
#
_cell.length_a   1.000
_cell.length_b   1.000
_cell.length_c   1.000
_cell.angle_alpha   90.00
_cell.angle_beta   90.00
_cell.angle_gamma   90.00
#
_symmetry.space_group_name_H-M   'P 1'
#
loop_
_entity.id
_entity.type
_entity.pdbx_description
1 polymer ?
#
loop_
_entity_poly.entity_id
_entity_poly.type
_entity_poly.pdbx_seq_one_letter_code
_entity_poly.pdbx_strand_id
1 'polypeptide(L)'
;MSIDTLSVKLANLMNEETILLDSISSEEEKLQKALRDNLWEDMEVIINTLSPLSAKMEKVEDARNSTYLKLKSKLNKNDDDGFYAVAMHMKGQNREDCLGGYRKMKIALLRMQGITAGIDQYVRTVGETSKAVLEEVFPHRKGRIYSSRGCEKPVQSDPMILNRHL
;
A
#
# COMPACT_ATOMS: atom_id res chain seq x y z
N MET A 1 12.35 -20.87 24.91
CA MET A 1 13.07 -19.65 24.47
C MET A 1 13.22 -18.70 25.64
N SER A 2 14.43 -18.19 25.87
CA SER A 2 14.72 -17.14 26.86
C SER A 2 14.19 -15.77 26.38
N ILE A 3 14.00 -14.81 27.29
CA ILE A 3 13.67 -13.42 26.96
C ILE A 3 14.73 -12.86 25.99
N ASP A 4 16.01 -13.12 26.25
CA ASP A 4 17.11 -12.63 25.40
C ASP A 4 17.04 -13.19 23.97
N THR A 5 16.72 -14.48 23.83
CA THR A 5 16.56 -15.09 22.49
C THR A 5 15.40 -14.50 21.70
N LEU A 6 14.32 -14.10 22.40
CA LEU A 6 13.16 -13.47 21.76
C LEU A 6 13.45 -12.03 21.38
N SER A 7 14.19 -11.29 22.22
CA SER A 7 14.60 -9.91 21.92
C SER A 7 15.52 -9.85 20.71
N VAL A 8 16.53 -10.72 20.64
CA VAL A 8 17.43 -10.80 19.46
C VAL A 8 16.64 -11.17 18.21
N LYS A 9 15.74 -12.16 18.29
CA LYS A 9 14.89 -12.53 17.17
C LYS A 9 13.98 -11.39 16.72
N LEU A 10 13.41 -10.65 17.66
CA LEU A 10 12.55 -9.49 17.37
C LEU A 10 13.34 -8.38 16.67
N ALA A 11 14.54 -8.05 17.14
CA ALA A 11 15.40 -7.06 16.51
C ALA A 11 15.77 -7.47 15.07
N ASN A 12 16.11 -8.74 14.84
CA ASN A 12 16.41 -9.24 13.49
C ASN A 12 15.20 -9.15 12.55
N LEU A 13 14.00 -9.51 13.03
CA LEU A 13 12.76 -9.40 12.25
C LEU A 13 12.44 -7.95 11.90
N MET A 14 12.64 -7.01 12.83
CA MET A 14 12.47 -5.58 12.55
C MET A 14 13.45 -5.07 11.49
N ASN A 15 14.69 -5.59 11.50
CA ASN A 15 15.68 -5.23 10.49
C ASN A 15 15.34 -5.82 9.11
N GLU A 16 14.89 -7.07 9.07
CA GLU A 16 14.40 -7.71 7.84
C GLU A 16 13.20 -6.96 7.25
N GLU A 17 12.25 -6.58 8.10
CA GLU A 17 11.08 -5.78 7.69
C GLU A 17 11.49 -4.40 7.16
N THR A 18 12.48 -3.75 7.79
CA THR A 18 13.04 -2.48 7.31
C THR A 18 13.62 -2.63 5.91
N ILE A 19 14.39 -3.70 5.65
CA ILE A 19 14.97 -3.98 4.32
C ILE A 19 13.86 -4.21 3.28
N LEU A 20 12.80 -4.92 3.65
CA LEU A 20 11.66 -5.15 2.77
C LEU A 20 10.88 -3.85 2.49
N LEU A 21 10.66 -3.01 3.50
CA LEU A 21 10.00 -1.69 3.34
C LEU A 21 10.81 -0.80 2.40
N ASP A 22 12.13 -0.82 2.52
CA ASP A 22 13.03 -0.07 1.67
C ASP A 22 13.01 -0.59 0.22
N SER A 23 12.93 -1.91 0.05
CA SER A 23 12.83 -2.55 -1.26
C SER A 23 11.50 -2.21 -1.94
N ILE A 24 10.39 -2.30 -1.22
CA ILE A 24 9.06 -1.91 -1.71
C ILE A 24 9.05 -0.43 -2.06
N SER A 25 9.57 0.44 -1.20
CA SER A 25 9.67 1.88 -1.46
C SER A 25 10.43 2.16 -2.76
N SER A 26 11.54 1.44 -3.00
CA SER A 26 12.31 1.61 -4.25
C SER A 26 11.53 1.18 -5.49
N GLU A 27 10.76 0.09 -5.41
CA GLU A 27 9.88 -0.32 -6.51
C GLU A 27 8.72 0.65 -6.72
N GLU A 28 8.14 1.20 -5.66
CA GLU A 28 7.10 2.25 -5.74
C GLU A 28 7.64 3.55 -6.37
N GLU A 29 8.88 3.96 -6.05
CA GLU A 29 9.52 5.11 -6.71
C GLU A 29 9.69 4.87 -8.22
N LYS A 30 10.07 3.66 -8.62
CA LYS A 30 10.14 3.27 -10.04
C LYS A 30 8.76 3.30 -10.68
N LEU A 31 7.74 2.79 -10.00
CA LEU A 31 6.35 2.80 -10.46
C LEU A 31 5.86 4.24 -10.65
N GLN A 32 6.13 5.12 -9.69
CA GLN A 32 5.79 6.53 -9.78
C GLN A 32 6.44 7.20 -10.99
N LYS A 33 7.72 6.88 -11.27
CA LYS A 33 8.42 7.39 -12.44
C LYS A 33 7.80 6.86 -13.74
N ALA A 34 7.58 5.55 -13.84
CA ALA A 34 6.97 4.93 -15.01
C ALA A 34 5.56 5.48 -15.30
N LEU A 35 4.78 5.77 -14.25
CA LEU A 35 3.48 6.45 -14.35
C LEU A 35 3.62 7.85 -14.96
N ARG A 36 4.57 8.65 -14.51
CA ARG A 36 4.81 10.01 -15.03
C ARG A 36 5.25 10.01 -16.49
N ASP A 37 6.06 9.02 -16.85
CA ASP A 37 6.64 8.89 -18.20
C ASP A 37 5.72 8.10 -19.16
N ASN A 38 4.55 7.64 -18.69
CA ASN A 38 3.59 6.81 -19.44
C ASN A 38 4.17 5.50 -19.99
N LEU A 39 5.09 4.88 -19.24
CA LEU A 39 5.76 3.63 -19.62
C LEU A 39 4.94 2.42 -19.15
N TRP A 40 3.87 2.10 -19.88
CA TRP A 40 2.89 1.07 -19.48
C TRP A 40 3.49 -0.34 -19.33
N GLU A 41 4.41 -0.72 -20.22
CA GLU A 41 5.08 -2.03 -20.15
C GLU A 41 5.95 -2.16 -18.89
N ASP A 42 6.69 -1.11 -18.53
CA ASP A 42 7.53 -1.10 -17.33
C ASP A 42 6.69 -1.18 -16.05
N MET A 43 5.48 -0.61 -16.04
CA MET A 43 4.58 -0.69 -14.89
C MET A 43 4.11 -2.11 -14.61
N GLU A 44 3.76 -2.87 -15.64
CA GLU A 44 3.34 -4.26 -15.45
C GLU A 44 4.49 -5.11 -14.86
N VAL A 45 5.72 -4.88 -15.33
CA VAL A 45 6.91 -5.53 -14.76
C VAL A 45 7.08 -5.17 -13.29
N ILE A 46 6.98 -3.88 -12.92
CA ILE A 46 7.14 -3.42 -11.53
C ILE A 46 6.02 -3.93 -10.62
N ILE A 47 4.77 -3.99 -11.10
CA ILE A 47 3.66 -4.56 -10.33
C ILE A 47 3.90 -6.04 -10.05
N ASN A 48 4.43 -6.77 -11.03
CA ASN A 48 4.79 -8.18 -10.87
C ASN A 48 5.97 -8.40 -9.91
N THR A 49 6.90 -7.44 -9.76
CA THR A 49 7.97 -7.51 -8.75
C THR A 49 7.49 -7.15 -7.34
N LEU A 50 6.51 -6.25 -7.21
CA LEU A 50 5.91 -5.87 -5.92
C LEU A 50 5.14 -7.02 -5.27
N SER A 51 4.38 -7.81 -6.03
CA SER A 51 3.58 -8.92 -5.49
C SER A 51 4.35 -9.90 -4.58
N PRO A 52 5.48 -10.49 -5.00
CA PRO A 52 6.26 -11.38 -4.13
C PRO A 52 6.92 -10.65 -2.96
N LEU A 53 7.21 -9.35 -3.06
CA LEU A 53 7.73 -8.55 -1.94
C LEU A 53 6.67 -8.35 -0.87
N SER A 54 5.43 -8.03 -1.26
CA SER A 54 4.29 -7.91 -0.34
C SER A 54 4.00 -9.23 0.38
N ALA A 55 4.03 -10.36 -0.33
CA ALA A 55 3.85 -11.68 0.29
C ALA A 55 4.98 -12.05 1.27
N LYS A 56 6.21 -11.57 1.03
CA LYS A 56 7.32 -11.72 2.00
C LYS A 56 7.12 -10.81 3.21
N MET A 57 6.69 -9.57 2.99
CA MET A 57 6.40 -8.61 4.06
C MET A 57 5.40 -9.16 5.05
N GLU A 58 4.27 -9.68 4.56
CA GLU A 58 3.22 -10.27 5.40
C GLU A 58 3.77 -11.37 6.32
N LYS A 59 4.60 -12.28 5.78
CA LYS A 59 5.23 -13.35 6.57
C LYS A 59 6.18 -12.83 7.64
N VAL A 60 6.98 -11.81 7.34
CA VAL A 60 7.92 -11.22 8.30
C VAL A 60 7.16 -10.46 9.38
N GLU A 61 6.12 -9.73 9.01
CA GLU A 61 5.25 -9.01 9.94
C GLU A 61 4.53 -9.97 10.90
N ASP A 62 3.96 -11.07 10.41
CA ASP A 62 3.35 -12.11 11.23
C ASP A 62 4.38 -12.75 12.19
N ALA A 63 5.58 -13.02 11.69
CA ALA A 63 6.67 -13.55 12.50
C ALA A 63 7.10 -12.55 13.59
N ARG A 64 7.19 -11.25 13.26
CA ARG A 64 7.51 -10.18 14.21
C ARG A 64 6.42 -10.06 15.27
N ASN A 65 5.16 -9.98 14.86
CA ASN A 65 4.02 -9.82 15.76
C ASN A 65 3.91 -11.01 16.71
N SER A 66 3.96 -12.24 16.20
CA SER A 66 3.93 -13.44 17.03
C SER A 66 5.14 -13.54 17.98
N THR A 67 6.32 -13.06 17.58
CA THR A 67 7.50 -12.99 18.46
C THR A 67 7.33 -11.92 19.54
N TYR A 68 6.76 -10.76 19.20
CA TYR A 68 6.45 -9.70 20.15
C TYR A 68 5.42 -10.14 21.19
N LEU A 69 4.33 -10.81 20.79
CA LEU A 69 3.33 -11.34 21.72
C LEU A 69 3.93 -12.40 22.67
N LYS A 70 4.80 -13.28 22.16
CA LYS A 70 5.54 -14.25 22.99
C LYS A 70 6.47 -13.55 24.00
N LEU A 71 7.11 -12.46 23.60
CA LEU A 71 7.96 -11.68 24.49
C LEU A 71 7.14 -10.95 25.57
N LYS A 72 6.01 -10.36 25.16
CA LYS A 72 5.07 -9.66 26.04
C LYS A 72 4.47 -10.58 27.10
N SER A 73 4.02 -11.78 26.71
CA SER A 73 3.51 -12.79 27.63
C SER A 73 4.56 -13.24 28.66
N LYS A 74 5.83 -13.38 28.26
CA LYS A 74 6.93 -13.73 29.18
C LYS A 74 7.29 -12.64 30.18
N LEU A 75 6.98 -11.39 29.85
CA LEU A 75 7.22 -10.24 30.71
C LEU A 75 6.00 -9.91 31.60
N ASN A 76 4.94 -10.74 31.56
CA ASN A 76 3.68 -10.56 32.29
C ASN A 76 3.10 -9.15 32.09
N LYS A 77 3.09 -8.67 30.85
CA LYS A 77 2.57 -7.34 30.49
C LYS A 77 1.16 -7.41 29.92
N ASN A 78 0.37 -6.38 30.24
CA ASN A 78 -1.02 -6.27 29.81
C ASN A 78 -1.09 -5.95 28.33
N ASP A 79 -2.16 -6.35 27.66
CA ASP A 79 -2.34 -6.12 26.22
C ASP A 79 -2.31 -4.64 25.82
N ASP A 80 -2.60 -3.73 26.76
CA ASP A 80 -2.52 -2.28 26.56
C ASP A 80 -1.09 -1.70 26.56
N ASP A 81 -0.09 -2.46 27.02
CA ASP A 81 1.29 -1.98 27.05
C ASP A 81 1.88 -1.88 25.62
N GLY A 82 2.23 -0.65 25.23
CA GLY A 82 2.90 -0.37 23.96
C GLY A 82 4.35 -0.87 23.91
N PHE A 83 4.94 -0.87 22.71
CA PHE A 83 6.28 -1.40 22.46
C PHE A 83 7.36 -0.82 23.39
N TYR A 84 7.37 0.50 23.60
CA TYR A 84 8.35 1.15 24.47
C TYR A 84 8.26 0.68 25.92
N ALA A 85 7.05 0.45 26.44
CA ALA A 85 6.86 -0.07 27.79
C ALA A 85 7.45 -1.47 27.93
N VAL A 86 7.24 -2.33 26.92
CA VAL A 86 7.83 -3.68 26.87
C VAL A 86 9.36 -3.62 26.76
N ALA A 87 9.91 -2.73 25.94
CA ALA A 87 11.34 -2.55 25.75
C ALA A 87 12.08 -2.13 27.04
N MET A 88 11.43 -1.37 27.93
CA MET A 88 12.05 -0.97 29.21
C MET A 88 12.35 -2.15 30.15
N HIS A 89 11.71 -3.31 29.94
CA HIS A 89 12.00 -4.53 30.71
C HIS A 89 13.09 -5.40 30.08
N MET A 90 13.59 -5.04 28.90
CA MET A 90 14.74 -5.66 28.28
C MET A 90 16.03 -5.06 28.87
N LYS A 91 17.10 -5.86 28.94
CA LYS A 91 18.38 -5.44 29.52
C LYS A 91 19.44 -5.23 28.44
N GLY A 92 20.30 -4.23 28.65
CA GLY A 92 21.54 -4.03 27.90
C GLY A 92 21.34 -3.87 26.40
N GLN A 93 22.22 -4.51 25.62
CA GLN A 93 22.28 -4.40 24.16
C GLN A 93 20.96 -4.79 23.48
N ASN A 94 20.27 -5.82 23.98
CA ASN A 94 18.99 -6.28 23.43
C ASN A 94 17.91 -5.18 23.43
N ARG A 95 17.93 -4.29 24.42
CA ARG A 95 17.01 -3.16 24.48
C ARG A 95 17.34 -2.13 23.40
N GLU A 96 18.61 -1.76 23.28
CA GLU A 96 19.07 -0.76 22.30
C GLU A 96 18.83 -1.24 20.87
N ASP A 97 19.08 -2.52 20.58
CA ASP A 97 18.83 -3.13 19.27
C ASP A 97 17.34 -3.11 18.90
N CYS A 98 16.46 -3.50 19.83
CA CYS A 98 15.01 -3.44 19.64
C CYS A 98 14.51 -2.01 19.44
N LEU A 99 14.95 -1.05 20.26
CA LEU A 99 14.56 0.36 20.13
C LEU A 99 15.07 0.96 18.82
N GLY A 100 16.31 0.66 18.44
CA GLY A 100 16.91 1.08 17.19
C GLY A 100 16.19 0.50 15.97
N GLY A 101 15.91 -0.80 15.99
CA GLY A 101 15.16 -1.50 14.94
C GLY A 101 13.76 -0.90 14.77
N TYR A 102 13.02 -0.71 15.85
CA TYR A 102 11.68 -0.12 15.81
C TYR A 102 11.66 1.29 15.23
N ARG A 103 12.63 2.14 15.58
CA ARG A 103 12.73 3.50 15.03
C ARG A 103 13.02 3.48 13.53
N LYS A 104 13.99 2.67 13.08
CA LYS A 104 14.34 2.54 11.67
C LYS A 104 13.16 2.05 10.84
N MET A 105 12.50 0.99 11.31
CA MET A 105 11.31 0.42 10.69
C MET A 105 10.18 1.44 10.58
N LYS A 106 9.92 2.23 11.65
CA LYS A 106 8.90 3.28 11.62
C LYS A 106 9.22 4.38 10.60
N ILE A 107 10.48 4.77 10.46
CA ILE A 107 10.92 5.75 9.46
C ILE A 107 10.73 5.18 8.04
N ALA A 108 11.15 3.93 7.80
CA ALA A 108 10.98 3.27 6.50
C ALA A 108 9.50 3.17 6.11
N LEU A 109 8.63 2.82 7.07
CA LEU A 109 7.18 2.77 6.87
C LEU A 109 6.59 4.13 6.49
N LEU A 110 6.96 5.19 7.22
CA LEU A 110 6.49 6.56 6.91
C LEU A 110 6.93 7.02 5.52
N ARG A 111 8.14 6.65 5.10
CA ARG A 111 8.63 6.95 3.75
C ARG A 111 7.80 6.24 2.68
N MET A 112 7.61 4.92 2.82
CA MET A 112 6.78 4.13 1.91
C MET A 112 5.38 4.73 1.79
N GLN A 113 4.72 5.01 2.91
CA GLN A 113 3.40 5.64 2.93
C GLN A 113 3.36 6.98 2.19
N GLY A 114 4.42 7.80 2.28
CA GLY A 114 4.53 9.05 1.54
C GLY A 114 4.59 8.83 0.02
N ILE A 115 5.32 7.81 -0.43
CA ILE A 115 5.44 7.46 -1.85
C ILE A 115 4.10 6.92 -2.37
N THR A 116 3.50 5.94 -1.67
CA THR A 116 2.19 5.36 -2.02
C THR A 116 1.13 6.45 -2.13
N ALA A 117 1.03 7.35 -1.14
CA ALA A 117 0.07 8.46 -1.17
C ALA A 117 0.30 9.41 -2.36
N GLY A 118 1.56 9.63 -2.74
CA GLY A 118 1.91 10.41 -3.92
C GLY A 118 1.48 9.75 -5.24
N ILE A 119 1.58 8.42 -5.33
CA ILE A 119 1.09 7.65 -6.48
C ILE A 119 -0.43 7.75 -6.58
N ASP A 120 -1.15 7.52 -5.48
CA ASP A 120 -2.61 7.59 -5.43
C ASP A 120 -3.13 8.97 -5.86
N GLN A 121 -2.50 10.02 -5.33
CA GLN A 121 -2.85 11.39 -5.69
C GLN A 121 -2.63 11.66 -7.19
N TYR A 122 -1.50 11.21 -7.74
CA TYR A 122 -1.19 11.39 -9.16
C TYR A 122 -2.23 10.68 -10.05
N VAL A 123 -2.49 9.41 -9.79
CA VAL A 123 -3.45 8.60 -10.56
C VAL A 123 -4.84 9.23 -10.52
N ARG A 124 -5.28 9.70 -9.35
CA ARG A 124 -6.55 10.38 -9.19
C ARG A 124 -6.62 11.66 -10.01
N THR A 125 -5.61 12.52 -9.93
CA THR A 125 -5.59 13.79 -10.69
C THR A 125 -5.56 13.56 -12.20
N VAL A 126 -4.75 12.60 -12.68
CA VAL A 126 -4.70 12.25 -14.11
C VAL A 126 -6.03 11.67 -14.58
N GLY A 127 -6.66 10.80 -13.78
CA GLY A 127 -7.96 10.23 -14.09
C GLY A 127 -9.07 11.28 -14.16
N GLU A 128 -9.12 12.19 -13.19
CA GLU A 128 -10.07 13.31 -13.17
C GLU A 128 -9.87 14.24 -14.38
N THR A 129 -8.62 14.57 -14.71
CA THR A 129 -8.28 15.43 -15.87
C THR A 129 -8.66 14.76 -17.19
N SER A 130 -8.31 13.48 -17.35
CA SER A 130 -8.64 12.71 -18.56
C SER A 130 -10.14 12.61 -18.75
N LYS A 131 -10.90 12.41 -17.66
CA LYS A 131 -12.35 12.42 -17.69
C LYS A 131 -12.90 13.79 -18.11
N ALA A 132 -12.39 14.88 -17.54
CA ALA A 132 -12.82 16.23 -17.91
C ALA A 132 -12.54 16.55 -19.39
N VAL A 133 -11.37 16.17 -19.90
CA VAL A 133 -11.03 16.33 -21.33
C VAL A 133 -11.97 15.50 -22.21
N LEU A 134 -12.22 14.24 -21.85
CA LEU A 134 -13.15 13.39 -22.60
C LEU A 134 -14.58 13.95 -22.60
N GLU A 135 -15.01 14.55 -21.49
CA GLU A 135 -16.33 15.21 -21.40
C GLU A 135 -16.42 16.46 -22.29
N GLU A 136 -15.32 17.20 -22.47
CA GLU A 136 -15.27 18.36 -23.34
C GLU A 136 -15.20 17.97 -24.83
N VAL A 137 -14.40 16.95 -25.16
CA VAL A 137 -14.22 16.46 -26.54
C VAL A 137 -15.44 15.67 -27.02
N PHE A 138 -16.14 14.97 -26.13
CA PHE A 138 -17.32 14.15 -26.45
C PHE A 138 -18.56 14.56 -25.63
N PRO A 139 -19.08 15.78 -25.79
CA PRO A 139 -20.18 16.30 -24.96
C PRO A 139 -21.48 15.50 -25.14
N HIS A 140 -21.68 14.87 -26.29
CA HIS A 140 -22.88 14.09 -26.62
C HIS A 140 -22.99 12.74 -25.88
N ARG A 141 -21.93 12.29 -25.20
CA ARG A 141 -22.01 11.10 -24.32
C ARG A 141 -22.63 11.39 -22.95
N LYS A 142 -23.02 12.65 -22.66
CA LYS A 142 -23.75 13.06 -21.43
C LYS A 142 -25.22 12.65 -21.36
N GLY A 143 -25.77 11.99 -22.37
CA GLY A 143 -27.19 11.62 -22.40
C GLY A 143 -27.55 10.55 -21.36
N ARG A 144 -27.85 10.92 -20.11
CA ARG A 144 -28.60 10.04 -19.21
C ARG A 144 -30.03 9.94 -19.75
N ILE A 145 -30.32 8.86 -20.48
CA ILE A 145 -31.70 8.56 -20.90
C ILE A 145 -32.41 7.98 -19.68
N TYR A 146 -33.15 8.84 -18.99
CA TYR A 146 -34.12 8.38 -18.00
C TYR A 146 -35.28 7.72 -18.74
N SER A 147 -35.56 6.46 -18.42
CA SER A 147 -36.82 5.85 -18.85
C SER A 147 -38.02 6.61 -18.25
N SER A 148 -39.21 6.48 -18.82
CA SER A 148 -40.45 7.05 -18.25
C SER A 148 -40.78 6.53 -16.83
N ARG A 149 -40.02 5.54 -16.34
CA ARG A 149 -40.08 4.97 -14.98
C ARG A 149 -38.91 5.34 -14.08
N GLY A 150 -38.01 6.24 -14.51
CA GLY A 150 -36.91 6.77 -13.68
C GLY A 150 -35.70 5.84 -13.50
N CYS A 151 -35.65 4.68 -14.14
CA CYS A 151 -34.46 3.82 -14.11
C CYS A 151 -33.42 4.24 -15.15
N GLU A 152 -32.15 4.30 -14.73
CA GLU A 152 -30.99 4.57 -15.59
C GLU A 152 -30.76 3.43 -16.57
N LYS A 153 -30.67 3.73 -17.88
CA LYS A 153 -30.18 2.78 -18.89
C LYS A 153 -28.88 3.30 -19.50
N PRO A 154 -27.82 2.47 -19.63
CA PRO A 154 -26.65 2.86 -20.40
C PRO A 154 -27.05 3.09 -21.86
N VAL A 155 -26.58 4.20 -22.44
CA VAL A 155 -26.81 4.57 -23.84
C VAL A 155 -26.16 3.53 -24.73
N GLN A 156 -26.98 2.64 -25.30
CA GLN A 156 -26.55 1.76 -26.36
C GLN A 156 -26.37 2.61 -27.63
N SER A 157 -25.16 2.58 -28.16
CA SER A 157 -24.71 3.30 -29.36
C SER A 157 -25.62 3.06 -30.56
N ASP A 158 -25.84 4.13 -31.33
CA ASP A 158 -26.54 4.24 -32.63
C ASP A 158 -28.07 4.06 -32.69
N PRO A 159 -28.84 5.17 -32.65
CA PRO A 159 -30.16 5.19 -33.27
C PRO A 159 -29.99 5.25 -34.81
N MET A 160 -30.09 4.10 -35.46
CA MET A 160 -30.22 4.01 -36.92
C MET A 160 -31.55 4.65 -37.35
N ILE A 161 -31.52 5.85 -37.94
CA ILE A 161 -32.72 6.49 -38.50
C ILE A 161 -33.07 5.78 -39.81
N LEU A 162 -34.02 4.85 -39.75
CA LEU A 162 -34.66 4.30 -40.95
C LEU A 162 -35.63 5.34 -41.51
N ASN A 163 -35.17 6.06 -42.54
CA ASN A 163 -36.04 6.94 -43.32
C ASN A 163 -37.03 6.07 -44.10
N ARG A 164 -38.30 6.06 -43.66
CA ARG A 164 -39.37 5.29 -44.30
C ARG A 164 -40.40 6.24 -44.89
N HIS A 165 -40.08 6.83 -46.04
CA HIS A 165 -41.08 7.30 -47.01
C HIS A 165 -40.45 7.26 -48.41
N LEU A 166 -40.92 6.31 -49.22
CA LEU A 166 -40.93 6.32 -50.69
C LEU A 166 -42.35 6.69 -51.12
#